data_AF-A0A6A4K4S1-F1
#
_entry.id   AF-A0A6A4K4S1-F1
#
_cell.length_a   1.000
_cell.length_b   1.000
_cell.length_c   1.000
_cell.angle_alpha   90.00
_cell.angle_beta   90.00
_cell.angle_gamma   90.00
#
_symmetry.space_group_name_H-M   'P 1'
#
loop_
_entity.id
_entity.type
_entity.pdbx_description
1 polymer ?
#
loop_
_entity_poly.entity_id
_entity_poly.type
_entity_poly.pdbx_seq_one_letter_code
_entity_poly.pdbx_strand_id
1 'polypeptide(L)'
;MILNSKGRVLFDAIVYKTETPDKFHLECCSDVADALSKHLRVYSLRKKIAISKSSLSVWAVFRDSNLDKDFIPDPRCQDPWVFRCLSESPPSSDLKNGIYTKLRISLGIAEGSKEIPVGEAFPLEYNADFLNGVSFDKGCYIGQELTARVHHTGVIRKRIMPLELPEEPSEDCDLSKPVIDVESSKAVGKIRVGAYILKLWTTIPGVQFSKKGFKEATQEVMSCNVEEDSLER
;
A
#
# COMPACT_ATOMS: atom_id res chain seq x y z
N MET A 1 3.24 -6.69 -8.90
CA MET A 1 4.40 -7.24 -8.13
C MET A 1 5.42 -7.86 -9.08
N ILE A 2 6.70 -7.79 -8.76
CA ILE A 2 7.81 -8.46 -9.46
C ILE A 2 8.25 -9.66 -8.61
N LEU A 3 8.32 -10.85 -9.21
CA LEU A 3 8.60 -12.10 -8.51
C LEU A 3 9.96 -12.70 -8.92
N ASN A 4 10.50 -13.56 -8.05
CA ASN A 4 11.59 -14.45 -8.42
C ASN A 4 11.07 -15.71 -9.16
N SER A 5 12.00 -16.52 -9.66
CA SER A 5 11.67 -17.78 -10.38
C SER A 5 10.93 -18.80 -9.52
N LYS A 6 10.93 -18.67 -8.20
CA LYS A 6 10.18 -19.52 -7.26
C LYS A 6 8.79 -18.98 -6.94
N GLY A 7 8.36 -17.87 -7.56
CA GLY A 7 7.06 -17.24 -7.32
C GLY A 7 6.97 -16.46 -6.00
N ARG A 8 8.08 -15.97 -5.46
CA ARG A 8 8.11 -15.10 -4.27
C ARG A 8 8.34 -13.64 -4.64
N VAL A 9 7.72 -12.73 -3.90
CA VAL A 9 7.78 -11.28 -4.17
C VAL A 9 9.20 -10.76 -3.94
N LEU A 10 9.75 -10.08 -4.94
CA LEU A 10 11.00 -9.32 -4.81
C LEU A 10 10.72 -7.84 -4.59
N PHE A 11 9.76 -7.29 -5.34
CA PHE A 11 9.39 -5.89 -5.30
C PHE A 11 7.89 -5.74 -5.52
N ASP A 12 7.25 -4.89 -4.74
CA ASP A 12 5.97 -4.29 -5.08
C ASP A 12 6.20 -3.00 -5.87
N ALA A 13 5.32 -2.74 -6.83
CA ALA A 13 5.42 -1.57 -7.68
C ALA A 13 4.04 -1.21 -8.26
N ILE A 14 3.80 0.08 -8.43
CA ILE A 14 2.69 0.62 -9.21
C ILE A 14 3.22 1.06 -10.57
N VAL A 15 2.51 0.69 -11.63
CA VAL A 15 2.89 1.02 -13.01
C VAL A 15 1.97 2.11 -13.53
N TYR A 16 2.56 3.20 -13.99
CA TYR A 16 1.85 4.31 -14.63
C TYR A 16 2.16 4.35 -16.11
N LYS A 17 1.11 4.44 -16.92
CA LYS A 17 1.24 4.72 -18.35
C LYS A 17 1.47 6.21 -18.54
N THR A 18 2.40 6.58 -19.42
CA THR A 18 2.60 7.98 -19.81
C THR A 18 1.86 8.29 -21.10
N GLU A 19 1.74 9.58 -21.44
CA GLU A 19 1.20 10.01 -22.73
C GLU A 19 2.07 9.53 -23.90
N THR A 20 3.38 9.38 -23.68
CA THR A 20 4.30 8.82 -24.66
C THR A 20 4.10 7.30 -24.74
N PRO A 21 3.79 6.75 -25.93
CA PRO A 21 3.73 5.30 -26.12
C PRO A 21 5.02 4.61 -25.68
N ASP A 22 4.91 3.37 -25.17
CA ASP A 22 6.03 2.54 -24.71
C ASP A 22 6.91 3.13 -23.59
N LYS A 23 6.47 4.23 -22.96
CA LYS A 23 7.09 4.81 -21.78
C LYS A 23 6.18 4.64 -20.57
N PHE A 24 6.76 4.13 -19.49
CA PHE A 24 6.08 3.83 -18.24
C PHE A 24 6.87 4.39 -17.06
N HIS A 25 6.17 4.83 -16.01
CA HIS A 25 6.77 5.05 -14.71
C HIS A 25 6.49 3.83 -13.82
N LEU A 26 7.51 3.41 -13.06
CA LEU A 26 7.37 2.41 -12.01
C LEU A 26 7.64 3.10 -10.67
N GLU A 27 6.62 3.16 -9.81
CA GLU A 27 6.76 3.52 -8.41
C GLU A 27 7.18 2.30 -7.61
N CYS A 28 8.11 2.48 -6.69
CA CYS A 28 8.54 1.49 -5.70
C CYS A 28 9.06 2.20 -4.45
N CYS A 29 9.25 1.46 -3.36
CA CYS A 29 9.86 2.04 -2.16
C CYS A 29 11.30 2.53 -2.44
N SER A 30 11.69 3.65 -1.85
CA SER A 30 12.94 4.34 -2.16
C SER A 30 14.19 3.51 -1.84
N ASP A 31 14.12 2.66 -0.82
CA ASP A 31 15.18 1.76 -0.38
C ASP A 31 15.47 0.63 -1.39
N VAL A 32 14.48 0.22 -2.19
CA VAL A 32 14.62 -0.84 -3.19
C VAL A 32 14.81 -0.35 -4.63
N ALA A 33 14.72 0.96 -4.88
CA ALA A 33 14.76 1.53 -6.23
C ALA A 33 16.01 1.12 -7.05
N ASP A 34 17.19 1.14 -6.43
CA ASP A 34 18.44 0.72 -7.09
C ASP A 34 18.50 -0.78 -7.36
N ALA A 35 17.99 -1.60 -6.43
CA ALA A 35 17.92 -3.04 -6.58
C ALA A 35 16.95 -3.43 -7.70
N LEU A 36 15.77 -2.78 -7.76
CA LEU A 36 14.79 -2.96 -8.84
C LEU A 36 15.39 -2.57 -10.20
N SER A 37 16.05 -1.41 -10.30
CA SER A 37 16.68 -0.96 -11.54
C SER A 37 17.74 -1.95 -12.04
N LYS A 38 18.60 -2.45 -11.15
CA LYS A 38 19.58 -3.50 -11.47
C LYS A 38 18.90 -4.79 -11.92
N HIS A 39 17.84 -5.22 -11.23
CA HIS A 39 17.09 -6.42 -11.57
C HIS A 39 16.48 -6.33 -12.98
N LEU A 40 15.83 -5.20 -13.32
CA LEU A 40 15.26 -4.98 -14.65
C LEU A 40 16.31 -5.00 -15.76
N ARG A 41 17.52 -4.46 -15.51
CA ARG A 41 18.64 -4.47 -16.47
C ARG A 41 19.12 -5.87 -16.83
N VAL A 42 19.04 -6.84 -15.93
CA VAL A 42 19.38 -8.25 -16.23
C VAL A 42 18.49 -8.79 -17.35
N TYR A 43 17.21 -8.38 -17.41
CA TYR A 43 16.24 -8.83 -18.40
C TYR A 43 16.11 -7.93 -19.64
N SER A 44 16.89 -6.85 -19.70
CA SER A 44 16.89 -5.91 -20.83
C SER A 44 17.96 -6.23 -21.89
N LEU A 45 18.75 -7.29 -21.72
CA LEU A 45 19.78 -7.68 -22.68
C LEU A 45 19.18 -7.86 -24.09
N ARG A 46 19.78 -7.18 -25.07
CA ARG A 46 19.32 -7.13 -26.49
C ARG A 46 17.93 -6.50 -26.71
N LYS A 47 17.32 -5.89 -25.69
CA LYS A 47 16.08 -5.12 -25.84
C LYS A 47 16.40 -3.64 -25.96
N LYS A 48 15.68 -2.94 -26.83
CA LYS A 48 15.77 -1.48 -26.99
C LYS A 48 14.97 -0.78 -25.87
N ILE A 49 15.45 -0.88 -24.62
CA ILE A 49 14.78 -0.32 -23.44
C ILE A 49 15.80 0.49 -22.63
N ALA A 50 15.42 1.72 -22.26
CA ALA A 50 16.18 2.57 -21.35
C ALA A 50 15.53 2.53 -19.95
N ILE A 51 16.36 2.43 -18.90
CA ILE A 51 15.92 2.42 -17.51
C ILE A 51 16.69 3.49 -16.74
N SER A 52 15.99 4.51 -16.27
CA SER A 52 16.53 5.63 -15.50
C SER A 52 15.62 5.95 -14.30
N LYS A 53 16.20 6.61 -13.28
CA LYS A 53 15.42 7.17 -12.16
C LYS A 53 14.66 8.41 -12.66
N SER A 54 13.46 8.61 -12.15
CA SER A 54 12.64 9.80 -12.43
C SER A 54 12.97 10.94 -11.46
N SER A 55 12.81 12.19 -11.89
CA SER A 55 12.81 13.39 -11.04
C SER A 55 11.51 13.55 -10.23
N LEU A 56 10.46 12.79 -10.59
CA LEU A 56 9.13 12.91 -9.98
C LEU A 56 9.13 12.34 -8.57
N SER A 57 8.46 13.06 -7.67
CA SER A 57 8.07 12.59 -6.35
C SER A 57 6.64 12.02 -6.40
N VAL A 58 6.39 11.00 -5.59
CA VAL A 58 5.08 10.34 -5.49
C VAL A 58 4.37 10.76 -4.22
N TRP A 59 3.08 11.08 -4.35
CA TRP A 59 2.22 11.51 -3.26
C TRP A 59 0.94 10.68 -3.21
N ALA A 60 0.51 10.35 -2.00
CA ALA A 60 -0.83 9.84 -1.74
C ALA A 60 -1.74 11.00 -1.35
N VAL A 61 -2.91 11.10 -1.98
CA VAL A 61 -3.86 12.20 -1.77
C VAL A 61 -5.22 11.64 -1.41
N PHE A 62 -5.82 12.25 -0.40
CA PHE A 62 -7.17 11.92 0.09
C PHE A 62 -8.07 13.14 -0.09
N ARG A 63 -9.07 13.05 -0.96
CA ARG A 63 -9.94 14.21 -1.23
C ARG A 63 -11.35 13.79 -1.60
N ASP A 64 -12.30 14.62 -1.19
CA ASP A 64 -13.69 14.52 -1.60
C ASP A 64 -13.89 15.19 -2.99
N SER A 65 -13.92 14.36 -4.03
CA SER A 65 -14.64 14.54 -5.32
C SER A 65 -14.38 15.73 -6.27
N ASN A 66 -13.38 16.60 -6.08
CA ASN A 66 -12.94 17.53 -7.13
C ASN A 66 -11.44 17.35 -7.43
N LEU A 67 -11.12 16.68 -8.54
CA LEU A 67 -9.74 16.44 -8.94
C LEU A 67 -9.44 17.05 -10.30
N ASP A 68 -8.35 17.81 -10.35
CA ASP A 68 -7.64 18.16 -11.57
C ASP A 68 -7.12 16.89 -12.27
N LYS A 69 -6.72 17.02 -13.54
CA LYS A 69 -6.26 15.92 -14.40
C LYS A 69 -5.02 15.17 -13.88
N ASP A 70 -4.33 15.71 -12.88
CA ASP A 70 -3.02 15.21 -12.42
C ASP A 70 -3.12 14.11 -11.34
N PHE A 71 -4.33 13.77 -10.88
CA PHE A 71 -4.56 12.75 -9.86
C PHE A 71 -5.04 11.43 -10.46
N ILE A 72 -4.35 10.35 -10.12
CA ILE A 72 -4.58 9.01 -10.64
C ILE A 72 -5.18 8.16 -9.51
N PRO A 73 -6.32 7.48 -9.69
CA PRO A 73 -6.85 6.58 -8.67
C PRO A 73 -5.81 5.52 -8.26
N ASP A 74 -5.69 5.23 -6.96
CA ASP A 74 -4.79 4.18 -6.49
C ASP A 74 -5.28 2.81 -7.03
N PRO A 75 -4.50 2.09 -7.86
CA PRO A 75 -4.98 0.90 -8.54
C PRO A 75 -5.22 -0.29 -7.61
N ARG A 76 -4.74 -0.21 -6.37
CA ARG A 76 -4.90 -1.25 -5.35
C ARG A 76 -6.22 -1.10 -4.61
N CYS A 77 -6.85 0.08 -4.67
CA CYS A 77 -8.06 0.38 -3.93
C CYS A 77 -9.22 0.61 -4.89
N GLN A 78 -10.39 0.03 -4.57
CA GLN A 78 -11.63 0.39 -5.26
C GLN A 78 -12.29 1.63 -4.63
N ASP A 79 -11.68 2.16 -3.56
CA ASP A 79 -12.18 3.33 -2.87
C ASP A 79 -11.91 4.59 -3.71
N PRO A 80 -12.96 5.39 -4.04
CA PRO A 80 -12.83 6.56 -4.90
C PRO A 80 -12.17 7.76 -4.21
N TRP A 81 -11.68 7.63 -2.97
CA TRP A 81 -11.12 8.74 -2.20
C TRP A 81 -9.58 8.72 -2.13
N VAL A 82 -8.92 7.64 -2.59
CA VAL A 82 -7.46 7.48 -2.52
C VAL A 82 -6.83 7.64 -3.91
N PHE A 83 -5.96 8.64 -4.03
CA PHE A 83 -5.31 8.99 -5.28
C PHE A 83 -3.79 9.03 -5.14
N ARG A 84 -3.14 8.95 -6.31
CA ARG A 84 -1.71 9.10 -6.54
C ARG A 84 -1.47 10.35 -7.36
N CYS A 85 -0.42 11.09 -7.00
CA CYS A 85 0.06 12.23 -7.77
C CYS A 85 1.56 12.07 -7.98
N LEU A 86 2.00 12.23 -9.24
CA LEU A 86 3.41 12.22 -9.62
C LEU A 86 3.76 13.66 -10.00
N SER A 87 4.63 14.31 -9.22
CA SER A 87 4.95 15.72 -9.41
C SER A 87 6.41 16.01 -9.14
N GLU A 88 6.99 16.92 -9.91
CA GLU A 88 8.33 17.49 -9.62
C GLU A 88 8.28 18.48 -8.45
N SER A 89 7.11 19.06 -8.18
CA SER A 89 6.88 19.98 -7.07
C SER A 89 5.99 19.32 -6.02
N PRO A 90 6.45 19.19 -4.76
CA PRO A 90 5.64 18.65 -3.68
C PRO A 90 4.36 19.49 -3.48
N PRO A 91 3.18 18.88 -3.23
CA PRO A 91 2.03 19.62 -2.74
C PRO A 91 2.37 20.28 -1.40
N SER A 92 1.80 21.46 -1.18
CA SER A 92 2.19 22.40 -0.11
C SER A 92 1.93 21.92 1.33
N SER A 93 1.13 20.87 1.52
CA SER A 93 0.78 20.33 2.84
C SER A 93 1.09 18.83 2.93
N ASP A 94 2.16 18.48 3.65
CA ASP A 94 2.51 17.10 3.99
C ASP A 94 1.88 16.71 5.33
N LEU A 95 0.95 15.75 5.31
CA LEU A 95 0.39 15.15 6.52
C LEU A 95 1.41 14.13 7.07
N LYS A 96 2.44 14.63 7.77
CA LYS A 96 3.55 13.84 8.34
C LYS A 96 3.15 12.81 9.41
N ASN A 97 1.86 12.65 9.71
CA ASN A 97 1.36 11.91 10.87
C ASN A 97 1.17 10.40 10.64
N GLY A 98 1.76 9.82 9.58
CA GLY A 98 1.62 8.38 9.27
C GLY A 98 0.19 7.94 8.93
N ILE A 99 -0.71 8.90 8.65
CA ILE A 99 -2.13 8.67 8.35
C ILE A 99 -2.28 7.73 7.16
N TYR A 100 -1.50 7.95 6.11
CA TYR A 100 -1.51 7.10 4.92
C TYR A 100 -1.16 5.63 5.23
N THR A 101 -0.12 5.41 6.04
CA THR A 101 0.27 4.07 6.48
C THR A 101 -0.86 3.40 7.27
N LYS A 102 -1.46 4.12 8.23
CA LYS A 102 -2.58 3.59 9.04
C LYS A 102 -3.77 3.20 8.17
N LEU A 103 -4.14 4.04 7.21
CA LEU A 103 -5.24 3.76 6.29
C LEU A 103 -4.95 2.55 5.40
N ARG A 104 -3.76 2.46 4.81
CA ARG A 104 -3.40 1.28 4.01
C ARG A 104 -3.50 -0.01 4.83
N ILE A 105 -2.99 0.03 6.06
CA ILE A 105 -3.02 -1.12 6.96
C ILE A 105 -4.44 -1.51 7.29
N SER A 106 -5.34 -0.56 7.59
CA SER A 106 -6.76 -0.86 7.85
C SER A 106 -7.48 -1.44 6.63
N LEU A 107 -7.04 -1.08 5.42
CA LEU A 107 -7.50 -1.66 4.16
C LEU A 107 -6.84 -3.00 3.80
N GLY A 108 -5.92 -3.51 4.62
CA GLY A 108 -5.19 -4.75 4.36
C GLY A 108 -4.19 -4.66 3.19
N ILE A 109 -3.69 -3.45 2.90
CA ILE A 109 -2.75 -3.17 1.81
C ILE A 109 -1.33 -3.08 2.38
N ALA A 110 -0.54 -4.11 2.14
CA ALA A 110 0.89 -4.10 2.42
C ALA A 110 1.67 -3.30 1.36
N GLU A 111 2.71 -2.57 1.78
CA GLU A 111 3.56 -1.78 0.89
C GLU A 111 5.03 -1.80 1.34
N GLY A 112 5.93 -1.99 0.37
CA GLY A 112 7.37 -1.92 0.56
C GLY A 112 8.00 -3.10 1.28
N SER A 113 9.33 -3.06 1.35
CA SER A 113 10.20 -4.12 1.87
C SER A 113 9.99 -4.43 3.36
N LYS A 114 9.51 -3.45 4.14
CA LYS A 114 9.24 -3.58 5.58
C LYS A 114 8.00 -4.42 5.85
N GLU A 115 6.97 -4.28 5.00
CA GLU A 115 5.69 -4.97 5.15
C GLU A 115 5.65 -6.27 4.34
N ILE A 116 6.41 -6.35 3.24
CA ILE A 116 6.45 -7.49 2.33
C ILE A 116 7.86 -8.11 2.34
N PRO A 117 8.07 -9.23 3.04
CA PRO A 117 9.37 -9.92 3.10
C PRO A 117 9.90 -10.32 1.71
N VAL A 118 10.99 -9.69 1.31
CA VAL A 118 11.64 -9.87 0.00
C VAL A 118 12.15 -11.30 -0.14
N GLY A 119 11.77 -11.97 -1.22
CA GLY A 119 12.19 -13.33 -1.56
C GLY A 119 11.44 -14.44 -0.80
N GLU A 120 10.60 -14.09 0.18
CA GLU A 120 9.85 -15.04 1.00
C GLU A 120 8.33 -14.92 0.81
N ALA A 121 7.82 -13.70 0.68
CA ALA A 121 6.38 -13.43 0.55
C ALA A 121 5.78 -14.10 -0.69
N PHE A 122 4.61 -14.73 -0.53
CA PHE A 122 3.82 -15.24 -1.65
C PHE A 122 2.75 -14.21 -2.06
N PRO A 123 2.67 -13.77 -3.33
CA PRO A 123 1.78 -12.67 -3.74
C PRO A 123 0.32 -12.83 -3.29
N LEU A 124 -0.25 -14.04 -3.38
CA LEU A 124 -1.64 -14.29 -2.99
C LEU A 124 -1.86 -14.27 -1.46
N GLU A 125 -0.83 -14.53 -0.65
CA GLU A 125 -0.89 -14.30 0.80
C GLU A 125 -0.89 -12.80 1.14
N TYR A 126 -0.47 -11.94 0.21
CA TYR A 126 -0.46 -10.48 0.36
C TYR A 126 -1.53 -9.82 -0.51
N ASN A 127 -2.66 -10.52 -0.72
CA ASN A 127 -3.86 -10.00 -1.37
C ASN A 127 -3.65 -9.49 -2.80
N ALA A 128 -2.61 -9.95 -3.52
CA ALA A 128 -2.36 -9.50 -4.90
C ALA A 128 -3.55 -9.75 -5.84
N ASP A 129 -4.36 -10.77 -5.59
CA ASP A 129 -5.60 -11.07 -6.30
C ASP A 129 -6.73 -10.07 -6.02
N PHE A 130 -6.80 -9.51 -4.81
CA PHE A 130 -7.77 -8.48 -4.45
C PHE A 130 -7.31 -7.06 -4.83
N LEU A 131 -6.00 -6.83 -4.92
CA LEU A 131 -5.39 -5.51 -5.13
C LEU A 131 -4.99 -5.27 -6.60
N ASN A 132 -5.62 -5.96 -7.56
CA ASN A 132 -5.30 -5.89 -8.99
C ASN A 132 -3.80 -6.12 -9.31
N GLY A 133 -3.10 -6.87 -8.45
CA GLY A 133 -1.66 -7.08 -8.50
C GLY A 133 -1.22 -8.31 -9.30
N VAL A 134 -2.17 -9.15 -9.72
CA VAL A 134 -1.97 -10.34 -10.55
C VAL A 134 -3.07 -10.46 -11.60
N SER A 135 -2.72 -10.96 -12.78
CA SER A 135 -3.67 -11.33 -13.82
C SER A 135 -3.44 -12.80 -14.17
N PHE A 136 -4.53 -13.57 -14.26
CA PHE A 136 -4.49 -14.99 -14.60
C PHE A 136 -4.67 -15.25 -16.11
N ASP A 137 -5.11 -14.23 -16.85
CA ASP A 137 -5.37 -14.31 -18.29
C ASP A 137 -4.26 -13.69 -19.17
N LYS A 138 -3.18 -13.20 -18.54
CA LYS A 138 -2.02 -12.63 -19.26
C LYS A 138 -1.03 -13.70 -19.70
N GLY A 139 -0.14 -13.32 -20.63
CA GLY A 139 0.99 -14.14 -21.05
C GLY A 139 2.03 -14.39 -19.95
N CYS A 140 3.03 -15.22 -20.28
CA CYS A 140 3.99 -15.74 -19.30
C CYS A 140 4.78 -14.66 -18.57
N TYR A 141 4.96 -14.83 -17.25
CA TYR A 141 5.83 -14.00 -16.42
C TYR A 141 6.61 -14.83 -15.40
N ILE A 142 7.70 -14.27 -14.87
CA ILE A 142 8.60 -14.97 -13.94
C ILE A 142 7.85 -15.35 -12.66
N GLY A 143 7.90 -16.63 -12.26
CA GLY A 143 7.28 -17.12 -11.04
C GLY A 143 5.76 -17.33 -11.14
N GLN A 144 5.21 -17.34 -12.36
CA GLN A 144 3.78 -17.55 -12.60
C GLN A 144 3.31 -18.94 -12.19
N GLU A 145 4.13 -19.98 -12.37
CA GLU A 145 3.72 -21.38 -12.25
C GLU A 145 3.16 -21.68 -10.85
N LEU A 146 3.82 -21.19 -9.80
CA LEU A 146 3.35 -21.35 -8.43
C LEU A 146 2.07 -20.55 -8.19
N THR A 147 2.03 -19.31 -8.69
CA THR A 147 0.89 -18.40 -8.51
C THR A 147 -0.38 -18.98 -9.15
N ALA A 148 -0.29 -19.43 -10.40
CA ALA A 148 -1.40 -20.03 -11.14
C ALA A 148 -1.84 -21.36 -10.50
N ARG A 149 -0.89 -22.22 -10.12
CA ARG A 149 -1.20 -23.49 -9.45
C ARG A 149 -2.02 -23.28 -8.19
N VAL A 150 -1.58 -22.39 -7.31
CA VAL A 150 -2.29 -22.15 -6.04
C VAL A 150 -3.68 -21.58 -6.29
N HIS A 151 -3.81 -20.63 -7.23
CA HIS A 151 -5.11 -20.08 -7.62
C HIS A 151 -6.10 -21.16 -8.10
N HIS A 152 -5.66 -22.07 -8.97
CA HIS A 152 -6.52 -23.14 -9.49
C HIS A 152 -6.81 -24.27 -8.49
N THR A 153 -5.91 -24.52 -7.53
CA THR A 153 -6.16 -25.49 -6.44
C THR A 153 -7.13 -24.97 -5.37
N GLY A 154 -7.50 -23.69 -5.43
CA GLY A 154 -8.72 -23.15 -4.82
C GLY A 154 -8.65 -22.69 -3.37
N VAL A 155 -7.61 -23.02 -2.58
CA VAL A 155 -7.58 -22.61 -1.16
C VAL A 155 -6.28 -21.91 -0.78
N ILE A 156 -6.35 -20.58 -0.69
CA ILE A 156 -5.33 -19.75 -0.06
C ILE A 156 -5.57 -19.77 1.45
N ARG A 157 -4.70 -20.46 2.19
CA ARG A 157 -4.88 -20.73 3.63
C ARG A 157 -4.33 -19.65 4.56
N LYS A 158 -3.57 -18.71 4.04
CA LYS A 158 -2.93 -17.63 4.82
C LYS A 158 -3.07 -16.34 4.04
N ARG A 159 -3.36 -15.24 4.73
CA ARG A 159 -3.38 -13.90 4.16
C ARG A 159 -2.91 -12.89 5.18
N ILE A 160 -2.37 -11.77 4.69
CA ILE A 160 -2.23 -10.57 5.51
C ILE A 160 -3.62 -10.02 5.78
N MET A 161 -3.87 -9.70 7.04
CA MET A 161 -5.14 -9.18 7.53
C MET A 161 -4.87 -7.97 8.42
N PRO A 162 -5.72 -6.92 8.36
CA PRO A 162 -5.71 -5.87 9.36
C PRO A 162 -6.01 -6.49 10.73
N LEU A 163 -5.27 -6.06 11.75
CA LEU A 163 -5.51 -6.43 13.13
C LEU A 163 -5.68 -5.16 13.95
N GLU A 164 -6.83 -5.04 14.61
CA GLU A 164 -7.08 -4.00 15.58
C GLU A 164 -6.83 -4.58 16.97
N LEU A 165 -5.96 -3.92 17.73
CA LEU A 165 -5.74 -4.24 19.12
C LEU A 165 -6.59 -3.33 20.00
N PRO A 166 -7.20 -3.87 21.07
CA PRO A 166 -7.98 -3.06 22.00
C PRO A 166 -7.10 -2.02 22.73
N GLU A 167 -5.83 -2.34 22.95
CA GLU A 167 -4.88 -1.53 23.72
C GLU A 167 -3.47 -1.57 23.11
N GLU A 168 -2.60 -0.63 23.51
CA GLU A 168 -1.29 -0.45 22.90
C GLU A 168 -0.47 -1.60 23.44
N PRO A 169 0.22 -2.35 22.57
CA PRO A 169 1.10 -3.38 23.06
C PRO A 169 2.10 -2.71 24.03
N SER A 170 2.22 -3.28 25.23
CA SER A 170 3.24 -2.82 26.17
C SER A 170 4.63 -2.90 25.54
N GLU A 171 5.60 -2.12 26.02
CA GLU A 171 6.97 -2.17 25.51
C GLU A 171 7.60 -3.58 25.61
N ASP A 172 7.13 -4.38 26.58
CA ASP A 172 7.54 -5.77 26.79
C ASP A 172 6.84 -6.78 25.86
N CYS A 173 5.87 -6.34 25.05
CA CYS A 173 5.12 -7.19 24.14
C CYS A 173 5.99 -7.58 22.94
N ASP A 174 6.52 -8.81 22.97
CA ASP A 174 7.26 -9.38 21.85
C ASP A 174 6.34 -9.71 20.66
N LEU A 175 6.17 -8.75 19.75
CA LEU A 175 5.39 -8.88 18.52
C LEU A 175 5.97 -9.89 17.52
N SER A 176 7.16 -10.45 17.76
CA SER A 176 7.71 -11.53 16.93
C SER A 176 7.05 -12.89 17.20
N LYS A 177 6.38 -13.02 18.36
CA LYS A 177 5.68 -14.24 18.76
C LYS A 177 4.46 -14.51 17.86
N PRO A 178 4.09 -15.79 17.68
CA PRO A 178 2.89 -16.13 16.95
C PRO A 178 1.64 -15.60 17.65
N VAL A 179 0.65 -15.19 16.86
CA VAL A 179 -0.71 -14.93 17.35
C VAL A 179 -1.33 -16.28 17.71
N ILE A 180 -1.77 -16.40 18.96
CA ILE A 180 -2.39 -17.61 19.50
C ILE A 180 -3.89 -17.38 19.59
N ASP A 181 -4.66 -18.33 19.08
CA ASP A 181 -6.09 -18.40 19.31
C ASP A 181 -6.35 -18.94 20.73
N VAL A 182 -7.08 -18.15 21.53
CA VAL A 182 -7.26 -18.42 22.97
C VAL A 182 -8.06 -19.71 23.20
N GLU A 183 -9.07 -19.98 22.37
CA GLU A 183 -9.95 -21.14 22.53
C GLU A 183 -9.24 -22.44 22.16
N SER A 184 -8.52 -22.47 21.03
CA SER A 184 -7.84 -23.67 20.54
C SER A 184 -6.41 -23.82 21.05
N SER A 185 -5.83 -22.79 21.67
CA SER A 185 -4.42 -22.72 22.07
C SER A 185 -3.43 -22.97 20.91
N LYS A 186 -3.87 -22.74 19.66
CA LYS A 186 -3.05 -22.94 18.47
C LYS A 186 -2.54 -21.62 17.90
N ALA A 187 -1.35 -21.68 17.31
CA ALA A 187 -0.82 -20.56 16.53
C ALA A 187 -1.62 -20.39 15.22
N VAL A 188 -2.23 -19.22 15.05
CA VAL A 188 -3.07 -18.88 13.89
C VAL A 188 -2.40 -17.88 12.95
N GLY A 189 -1.35 -17.20 13.39
CA GLY A 189 -0.64 -16.21 12.57
C GLY A 189 0.64 -15.69 13.19
N LYS A 190 1.23 -14.68 12.54
CA LYS A 190 2.35 -13.89 13.03
C LYS A 190 2.08 -12.43 12.71
N ILE A 191 2.40 -11.53 13.63
CA ILE A 191 2.37 -10.10 13.37
C ILE A 191 3.54 -9.78 12.43
N ARG A 192 3.29 -8.97 11.40
CA ARG A 192 4.28 -8.67 10.34
C ARG A 192 4.86 -7.28 10.45
N VAL A 193 4.02 -6.28 10.72
CA VAL A 193 4.42 -4.88 10.88
C VAL A 193 3.52 -4.21 11.89
N GLY A 194 4.13 -3.40 12.77
CA GLY A 194 3.51 -2.39 13.63
C GLY A 194 2.10 -2.75 14.08
N ALA A 195 1.96 -3.37 15.24
CA ALA A 195 0.70 -3.36 15.95
C ALA A 195 0.34 -1.89 16.23
N TYR A 196 -0.46 -1.29 15.36
CA TYR A 196 -1.05 0.01 15.62
C TYR A 196 -2.34 -0.26 16.38
N ILE A 197 -2.53 0.30 17.57
CA ILE A 197 -3.92 0.56 17.92
C ILE A 197 -4.40 1.60 16.93
N LEU A 198 -5.51 1.28 16.27
CA LEU A 198 -6.43 2.31 15.86
C LEU A 198 -7.04 2.93 17.13
N LYS A 199 -6.32 3.85 17.79
CA LYS A 199 -6.93 4.76 18.78
C LYS A 199 -7.79 5.76 18.00
N LEU A 200 -8.89 5.27 17.45
CA LEU A 200 -10.01 6.11 17.03
C LEU A 200 -10.94 6.15 18.23
N TRP A 201 -10.72 7.10 19.14
CA TRP A 201 -11.78 7.45 20.07
C TRP A 201 -12.88 8.12 19.25
N THR A 202 -14.00 7.41 19.17
CA THR A 202 -15.36 7.81 18.77
C THR A 202 -15.73 9.20 19.33
N THR A 203 -16.57 10.05 18.75
CA THR A 203 -17.85 9.83 18.05
C THR A 203 -18.28 11.19 17.46
N ILE A 204 -18.69 11.28 16.19
CA ILE A 204 -19.60 12.36 15.77
C ILE A 204 -21.03 11.82 15.99
N PRO A 205 -21.91 12.51 16.72
CA PRO A 205 -23.29 12.04 16.90
C PRO A 205 -24.04 12.06 15.57
N GLY A 206 -24.31 10.87 15.00
CA GLY A 206 -25.24 10.70 13.87
C GLY A 206 -24.75 9.88 12.67
N VAL A 207 -23.50 9.41 12.61
CA VAL A 207 -22.99 8.67 11.43
C VAL A 207 -22.65 7.22 11.75
N GLN A 208 -23.51 6.33 11.27
CA GLN A 208 -23.27 4.88 11.14
C GLN A 208 -22.43 4.60 9.89
N PHE A 209 -21.42 3.74 10.02
CA PHE A 209 -20.62 3.27 8.89
C PHE A 209 -21.38 2.23 8.06
N SER A 210 -22.17 2.76 7.13
CA SER A 210 -22.64 2.11 5.90
C SER A 210 -22.14 2.98 4.75
N LYS A 211 -21.09 2.58 4.03
CA LYS A 211 -20.52 3.20 2.79
C LYS A 211 -20.42 4.75 2.70
N LYS A 212 -20.65 5.50 3.78
CA LYS A 212 -20.77 6.98 3.82
C LYS A 212 -19.67 7.65 4.65
N GLY A 213 -18.86 6.87 5.36
CA GLY A 213 -17.98 7.34 6.44
C GLY A 213 -16.55 7.75 6.05
N PHE A 214 -16.28 8.13 4.81
CA PHE A 214 -14.96 8.63 4.41
C PHE A 214 -14.89 10.16 4.27
N LYS A 215 -16.04 10.86 4.27
CA LYS A 215 -16.10 12.31 4.04
C LYS A 215 -15.69 13.15 5.26
N GLU A 216 -15.97 12.70 6.48
CA GLU A 216 -15.77 13.52 7.69
C GLU A 216 -14.32 13.62 8.16
N ALA A 217 -13.47 12.62 7.85
CA ALA A 217 -12.06 12.63 8.22
C ALA A 217 -11.23 13.73 7.51
N THR A 218 -11.82 14.44 6.54
CA THR A 218 -11.13 15.51 5.80
C THR A 218 -11.46 16.93 6.29
N GLN A 219 -12.52 17.13 7.10
CA GLN A 219 -12.93 18.48 7.52
C GLN A 219 -12.24 18.94 8.82
N GLU A 220 -11.92 18.04 9.76
CA GLU A 220 -11.17 18.40 10.99
C GLU A 220 -9.69 18.70 10.72
N VAL A 221 -9.12 18.21 9.61
CA VAL A 221 -7.75 18.56 9.21
C VAL A 221 -7.66 20.02 8.72
N MET A 222 -8.80 20.65 8.39
CA MET A 222 -8.87 22.06 7.96
C MET A 222 -9.14 23.07 9.10
N SER A 223 -9.43 22.64 10.32
CA SER A 223 -9.80 23.55 11.43
C SER A 223 -8.82 23.58 12.60
N CYS A 224 -7.54 23.22 12.39
CA CYS A 224 -6.49 23.77 13.26
C CYS A 224 -6.40 25.27 12.98
N ASN A 225 -7.15 26.04 13.77
CA ASN A 225 -7.16 27.49 13.80
C ASN A 225 -5.73 28.03 13.76
N VAL A 226 -5.43 28.74 12.68
CA VAL A 226 -4.60 29.94 12.74
C VAL A 226 -5.37 30.88 13.67
N GLU A 227 -4.98 30.94 14.94
CA GLU A 227 -5.40 32.05 15.79
C GLU A 227 -4.91 33.34 15.14
N GLU A 228 -5.88 34.15 14.74
CA GLU A 228 -5.74 35.57 14.46
C GLU A 228 -5.23 36.26 15.73
N ASP A 229 -3.92 36.42 15.86
CA ASP A 229 -3.38 37.47 16.71
C ASP A 229 -3.43 38.80 15.95
N SER A 230 -4.57 39.46 16.17
CA SER A 230 -4.71 40.91 16.38
C SER A 230 -3.93 41.86 15.47
N LEU A 231 -4.69 42.52 14.59
CA LEU A 231 -4.47 43.91 14.19
C LEU A 231 -4.30 44.81 15.43
N GLU A 232 -3.11 45.36 15.67
CA GLU A 232 -2.92 46.69 16.26
C GLU A 232 -1.70 47.40 15.65
N ARG A 233 -2.02 48.42 14.83
CA ARG A 233 -1.26 49.63 14.42
C ARG A 233 0.09 49.51 13.71
#